data_AF-A0A1C3XIL6-F1
#
_entry.id   AF-A0A1C3XIL6-F1
#
_cell.length_a   1.000
_cell.length_b   1.000
_cell.length_c   1.000
_cell.angle_alpha   90.00
_cell.angle_beta   90.00
_cell.angle_gamma   90.00
#
_symmetry.space_group_name_H-M   'P 1'
#
loop_
_entity.id
_entity.type
_entity.pdbx_description
1 polymer ?
#
loop_
_entity_poly.entity_id
_entity_poly.type
_entity_poly.pdbx_seq_one_letter_code
_entity_poly.pdbx_strand_id
1 'polypeptide(L)'
;MKGAPVALLALCALVLFVSNWHMTAAIAAFSRLLLAPASSDLTLGNVMALNPFHEYAAWRILILSAQVAAESPGSLDYDRKLAATETALREQHRRWKEQQS
;
A
#
# COMPACT_ATOMS: atom_id res chain seq x y z
N MET A 1 -18.16 7.90 -30.29
CA MET A 1 -17.81 6.72 -29.46
C MET A 1 -17.11 7.22 -28.20
N LYS A 2 -17.63 6.95 -27.00
CA LYS A 2 -16.87 7.19 -25.77
C LYS A 2 -15.77 6.13 -25.71
N GLY A 3 -14.50 6.54 -25.70
CA GLY A 3 -13.37 5.62 -25.60
C GLY A 3 -13.40 4.80 -24.31
N ALA A 4 -12.54 3.79 -24.23
CA ALA A 4 -12.38 3.02 -23.00
C ALA A 4 -12.04 3.97 -21.82
N PRO A 5 -12.54 3.72 -20.60
CA PRO A 5 -12.18 4.52 -19.42
C PRO A 5 -10.66 4.58 -19.25
N VAL A 6 -10.14 5.75 -18.87
CA VAL A 6 -8.69 5.98 -18.68
C VAL A 6 -8.07 4.98 -17.71
N ALA A 7 -8.78 4.64 -16.63
CA ALA A 7 -8.35 3.64 -15.66
C ALA A 7 -8.19 2.24 -16.26
N LEU A 8 -9.08 1.84 -17.17
CA LEU A 8 -8.99 0.54 -17.84
C LEU A 8 -7.79 0.50 -18.79
N LEU A 9 -7.56 1.58 -19.54
CA LEU A 9 -6.38 1.71 -20.39
C LEU A 9 -5.07 1.66 -19.58
N ALA A 10 -5.01 2.36 -18.45
CA ALA A 10 -3.86 2.33 -17.55
C ALA A 10 -3.58 0.93 -16.99
N LEU A 11 -4.64 0.21 -16.58
CA LEU A 11 -4.52 -1.18 -16.14
C LEU A 11 -4.01 -2.09 -17.25
N CYS A 12 -4.57 -1.99 -18.47
CA CYS A 12 -4.11 -2.78 -19.61
C CYS A 12 -2.65 -2.49 -19.97
N ALA A 13 -2.24 -1.22 -19.94
CA ALA A 13 -0.85 -0.82 -20.16
C ALA A 13 0.10 -1.41 -19.10
N LEU A 14 -0.30 -1.37 -17.83
CA LEU A 14 0.47 -1.97 -16.73
C LEU A 14 0.62 -3.49 -16.91
N VAL A 15 -0.47 -4.18 -17.23
CA VAL A 15 -0.46 -5.64 -17.42
C VAL A 15 0.42 -6.05 -18.61
N LEU A 16 0.39 -5.29 -19.70
CA LEU A 16 1.31 -5.47 -20.83
C LEU A 16 2.77 -5.25 -20.42
N PHE A 17 3.03 -4.17 -19.67
CA PHE A 17 4.37 -3.82 -19.21
C PHE A 17 4.98 -4.94 -18.33
N VAL A 18 4.26 -5.39 -17.30
CA VAL A 18 4.76 -6.47 -16.41
C VAL A 18 4.86 -7.83 -17.10
N SER A 19 4.12 -8.02 -18.20
CA SER A 19 4.18 -9.23 -19.03
C SER A 19 5.24 -9.16 -20.13
N ASN A 20 6.14 -8.16 -20.09
CA ASN A 20 7.14 -7.90 -21.11
C ASN A 20 6.53 -7.89 -22.52
N TRP A 21 5.36 -7.26 -22.66
CA TRP A 21 4.58 -7.12 -23.89
C TRP A 21 4.12 -8.44 -24.55
N HIS A 22 4.21 -9.58 -23.86
CA HIS A 22 3.68 -10.85 -24.37
C HIS A 22 2.16 -10.89 -24.21
N MET A 23 1.44 -10.79 -25.33
CA MET A 23 -0.02 -10.67 -25.36
C MET A 23 -0.73 -11.82 -24.62
N THR A 24 -0.32 -13.08 -24.86
CA THR A 24 -0.92 -14.25 -24.22
C THR A 24 -0.72 -14.23 -22.70
N ALA A 25 0.47 -13.83 -22.23
CA ALA A 25 0.78 -13.72 -20.81
C ALA A 25 -0.03 -12.57 -20.16
N ALA A 26 -0.15 -11.44 -20.84
CA ALA A 26 -0.95 -10.30 -20.40
C ALA A 26 -2.44 -10.63 -20.29
N ILE A 27 -3.01 -11.31 -21.28
CA ILE A 27 -4.41 -11.78 -21.24
C ILE A 27 -4.60 -12.74 -20.06
N ALA A 28 -3.70 -13.71 -19.87
CA ALA A 28 -3.79 -14.65 -18.77
C ALA A 28 -3.68 -13.97 -17.39
N ALA A 29 -2.86 -12.92 -17.26
CA ALA A 29 -2.77 -12.12 -16.03
C ALA A 29 -4.04 -11.29 -15.79
N PHE A 30 -4.56 -10.65 -16.83
CA PHE A 30 -5.79 -9.86 -16.76
C PHE A 30 -7.01 -10.72 -16.39
N SER A 31 -7.15 -11.89 -17.00
CA SER A 31 -8.22 -12.84 -16.66
C SER A 31 -8.15 -13.31 -15.21
N ARG A 32 -6.94 -13.51 -14.67
CA ARG A 32 -6.75 -13.85 -13.25
C ARG A 32 -7.20 -12.72 -12.32
N LEU A 33 -6.94 -11.46 -12.69
CA LEU A 33 -7.42 -10.30 -11.93
C LEU A 33 -8.95 -10.19 -11.93
N LEU A 34 -9.60 -10.47 -13.07
CA LEU A 34 -11.07 -10.46 -13.16
C LEU A 34 -11.74 -11.58 -12.34
N LEU A 35 -11.07 -12.72 -12.20
CA LEU A 35 -11.56 -13.87 -11.44
C LEU A 35 -11.14 -13.84 -9.96
N ALA A 36 -10.32 -12.86 -9.56
CA ALA A 36 -9.90 -12.73 -8.18
C ALA A 36 -11.11 -12.45 -7.27
N PRO A 37 -11.21 -13.11 -6.11
CA PRO A 37 -12.26 -12.82 -5.15
C PRO A 37 -12.14 -11.37 -4.68
N ALA A 38 -13.26 -10.79 -4.24
CA ALA A 38 -13.24 -9.48 -3.61
C ALA A 38 -12.21 -9.48 -2.46
N SER A 39 -11.41 -8.42 -2.38
CA SER A 39 -10.42 -8.28 -1.32
C SER A 39 -11.12 -8.34 0.03
N SER A 40 -10.73 -9.29 0.88
CA SER A 40 -11.23 -9.40 2.26
C SER A 40 -10.79 -8.22 3.13
N ASP A 41 -9.74 -7.50 2.71
CA ASP A 41 -9.20 -6.33 3.39
C ASP A 41 -8.91 -5.20 2.38
N LEU A 42 -9.74 -4.15 2.44
CA LEU A 42 -9.65 -2.96 1.59
C LEU A 42 -8.57 -1.97 2.04
N THR A 43 -7.95 -2.19 3.21
CA THR A 43 -6.92 -1.30 3.76
C THR A 43 -5.51 -1.63 3.25
N LEU A 44 -5.31 -2.84 2.70
CA LEU A 44 -4.04 -3.28 2.12
C LEU A 44 -3.56 -2.42 0.93
N GLY A 45 -4.48 -1.72 0.25
CA GLY A 45 -4.15 -0.80 -0.85
C GLY A 45 -3.90 0.65 -0.39
N ASN A 46 -4.33 1.02 0.81
CA ASN A 46 -4.25 2.39 1.36
C ASN A 46 -2.95 2.61 2.15
N VAL A 47 -1.83 2.13 1.60
CA VAL A 47 -0.56 2.21 2.30
C VAL A 47 0.09 3.57 2.01
N MET A 48 -0.22 4.54 2.86
CA MET A 48 0.59 5.74 3.11
C MET A 48 0.81 6.71 1.93
N ALA A 49 -0.18 6.91 1.05
CA ALA A 49 -0.10 7.89 -0.06
C ALA A 49 1.10 7.69 -1.01
N LEU A 50 1.72 6.51 -1.02
CA LEU A 50 2.75 6.15 -1.99
C LEU A 50 2.08 5.79 -3.31
N ASN A 51 2.55 6.37 -4.41
CA ASN A 51 2.08 6.02 -5.73
C ASN A 51 2.88 4.79 -6.20
N PRO A 52 2.27 3.61 -6.36
CA PRO A 52 3.01 2.39 -6.73
C PRO A 52 3.63 2.47 -8.13
N PHE A 53 3.24 3.43 -8.96
CA PHE A 53 3.82 3.68 -10.28
C PHE A 53 5.10 4.53 -10.22
N HIS A 54 5.30 5.32 -9.16
CA HIS A 54 6.46 6.20 -9.03
C HIS A 54 7.40 5.74 -7.89
N GLU A 55 6.85 5.34 -6.75
CA GLU A 55 7.60 4.90 -5.57
C GLU A 55 7.59 3.38 -5.38
N TYR A 56 7.63 2.59 -6.46
CA TYR A 56 7.58 1.13 -6.40
C TYR A 56 8.64 0.51 -5.47
N ALA A 57 9.85 1.09 -5.42
CA ALA A 57 10.91 0.61 -4.55
C ALA A 57 10.57 0.78 -3.06
N ALA A 58 9.99 1.93 -2.68
CA ALA A 58 9.55 2.19 -1.31
C ALA A 58 8.37 1.28 -0.93
N TRP A 59 7.41 1.10 -1.86
CA TRP A 59 6.29 0.20 -1.69
C TRP A 59 6.72 -1.26 -1.50
N ARG A 60 7.71 -1.72 -2.27
CA ARG A 60 8.27 -3.08 -2.15
C ARG A 60 8.94 -3.33 -0.80
N ILE A 61 9.70 -2.35 -0.29
CA ILE A 61 10.34 -2.46 1.04
C ILE A 61 9.28 -2.57 2.14
N LEU A 62 8.19 -1.82 2.02
CA LEU A 62 7.10 -1.83 2.98
C LEU A 62 6.38 -3.19 3.03
N ILE A 63 6.14 -3.80 1.87
CA ILE A 63 5.56 -5.15 1.81
C ILE A 63 6.48 -6.18 2.47
N LEU A 64 7.78 -6.12 2.18
CA LEU A 64 8.75 -7.04 2.76
C LEU A 64 8.83 -6.88 4.28
N SER A 65 8.82 -5.65 4.80
CA SER A 65 8.83 -5.41 6.24
C SER A 65 7.52 -5.87 6.91
N ALA A 66 6.37 -5.72 6.25
CA ALA A 66 5.09 -6.25 6.73
C ALA A 66 5.08 -7.79 6.78
N GLN A 67 5.63 -8.45 5.76
CA GLN A 67 5.76 -9.91 5.71
C GLN A 67 6.68 -10.44 6.82
N VAL A 68 7.85 -9.81 7.00
CA VAL A 68 8.79 -10.15 8.08
C VAL A 68 8.18 -9.92 9.46
N ALA A 69 7.38 -8.86 9.63
CA ALA A 69 6.68 -8.61 10.88
C ALA A 69 5.60 -9.67 11.17
N ALA A 70 4.89 -10.16 10.15
CA ALA A 70 3.88 -11.21 10.28
C ALA A 70 4.47 -12.59 10.59
N GLU A 71 5.67 -12.89 10.09
CA GLU A 71 6.39 -14.15 10.35
C GLU A 71 7.23 -14.12 11.64
N SER A 72 7.41 -12.96 12.26
CA SER A 72 8.18 -12.83 13.49
C SER A 72 7.41 -13.38 14.70
N PRO A 73 7.96 -14.33 15.48
CA PRO A 73 7.35 -14.85 16.69
C PRO A 73 7.34 -13.83 17.85
N GLY A 74 8.02 -12.71 17.68
CA GLY A 74 8.03 -11.62 18.64
C GLY A 74 6.78 -10.77 18.49
N SER A 75 5.80 -10.98 19.38
CA SER A 75 4.76 -9.99 19.66
C SER A 75 5.43 -8.65 19.98
N LEU A 76 5.53 -7.79 18.96
CA LEU A 76 5.73 -6.37 19.18
C LEU A 76 4.46 -5.91 19.87
N ASP A 77 4.55 -5.65 21.17
CA ASP A 77 3.46 -5.06 21.96
C ASP A 77 3.18 -3.65 21.40
N TYR A 78 2.39 -3.66 20.33
CA TYR A 78 2.10 -2.53 19.48
C TYR A 78 1.29 -1.51 20.27
N ASP A 79 0.36 -1.99 21.09
CA ASP A 79 -0.47 -1.17 21.98
C ASP A 79 0.39 -0.38 22.97
N ARG A 80 1.40 -1.02 23.58
CA ARG A 80 2.33 -0.33 24.47
C ARG A 80 3.17 0.72 23.76
N LYS A 81 3.66 0.44 22.55
CA LYS A 81 4.42 1.42 21.75
C LYS A 81 3.54 2.57 21.27
N LEU A 82 2.29 2.28 20.90
CA LEU A 82 1.31 3.27 20.46
C LEU A 82 0.98 4.23 21.61
N ALA A 83 0.68 3.69 22.81
CA ALA A 83 0.39 4.49 24.00
C ALA A 83 1.57 5.39 24.39
N ALA A 84 2.81 4.87 24.32
CA ALA A 84 4.02 5.66 24.59
C ALA A 84 4.21 6.79 23.57
N THR A 85 3.97 6.50 22.29
CA THR A 85 4.09 7.49 21.20
C THR A 85 3.02 8.58 21.30
N GLU A 86 1.77 8.20 21.60
CA GLU A 86 0.68 9.15 21.82
C GLU A 86 0.97 10.08 23.00
N THR A 87 1.44 9.52 24.12
CA THR A 87 1.81 10.30 25.31
C THR A 87 2.91 11.33 24.98
N ALA A 88 3.93 10.92 24.24
CA ALA A 88 5.01 11.81 23.83
C ALA A 88 4.50 12.95 22.92
N LEU A 89 3.63 12.65 21.96
CA LEU A 89 3.02 13.64 21.07
C LEU A 89 2.15 14.65 21.83
N ARG A 90 1.35 14.18 22.80
CA ARG A 90 0.51 15.05 23.64
C ARG A 90 1.35 16.00 24.48
N GLU A 91 2.45 15.52 25.03
CA GLU A 91 3.39 16.34 25.81
C GLU A 91 4.12 17.36 24.93
N GLN A 92 4.56 16.97 23.73
CA GLN A 92 5.15 17.89 22.77
C GLN A 92 4.16 18.99 22.36
N HIS A 93 2.90 18.63 22.11
CA HIS A 93 1.85 19.60 21.79
C HIS A 93 1.54 20.54 22.96
N ARG A 94 1.53 20.03 24.21
CA ARG A 94 1.38 20.86 25.41
C ARG A 94 2.48 21.92 25.48
N ARG A 95 3.75 21.51 25.32
CA ARG A 95 4.92 22.42 25.31
C ARG A 95 4.84 23.44 24.19
N TRP A 96 4.42 23.02 23.00
CA TRP A 96 4.22 23.93 21.88
C TRP A 96 3.16 24.99 22.20
N LYS A 97 2.02 24.62 22.80
CA LYS A 97 1.00 25.59 23.21
C LYS A 97 1.50 26.56 24.29
N GLU A 98 2.32 26.07 25.22
CA GLU A 98 2.92 26.91 26.27
C GLU A 98 3.96 27.89 25.72
N GLN A 99 4.61 27.58 24.60
CA GLN A 99 5.55 28.48 23.90
C GLN A 99 4.87 29.49 22.98
N GLN A 100 3.59 29.27 22.63
CA GLN A 100 2.80 30.14 21.76
C GLN A 100 1.87 31.09 22.55
N SER A 101 1.91 31.03 23.89
CA SER A 101 1.16 31.90 24.81
C SER A 101 2.07 32.88 25.52
#